data_AF-A0A2U9IRF3-F1
#
_entry.id   AF-A0A2U9IRF3-F1
#
_cell.length_a   1.000
_cell.length_b   1.000
_cell.length_c   1.000
_cell.angle_alpha   90.00
_cell.angle_beta   90.00
_cell.angle_gamma   90.00
#
_symmetry.space_group_name_H-M   'P 1'
#
loop_
_entity.id
_entity.type
_entity.pdbx_description
1 polymer ?
#
loop_
_entity_poly.entity_id
_entity_poly.type
_entity_poly.pdbx_seq_one_letter_code
_entity_poly.pdbx_strand_id
1 'polypeptide(L)'
;MGKETGGDRLSFPSWLGLALLFIGLPTGVATAISYYMPVFLLHNPSLANYLGTIVPLMIFVISVTYFNKYLQSQGLKSPFMRRTSVTISPESGKPIDEKMIKGFEASLKFAKGEDRIRRLVMVGMMYLQNAVAYDDKDRYLKAKEFLSLAEEVVRGESPSFETKILVENLRSKIETYKYRFGER
;
A
#
# COMPACT_ATOMS: atom_id res chain seq x y z
N MET A 1 3.11 -0.34 -29.27
CA MET A 1 2.12 -1.26 -28.65
C MET A 1 2.76 -1.80 -27.38
N GLY A 2 2.81 -0.97 -26.33
CA GLY A 2 3.61 -1.21 -25.13
C GLY A 2 2.74 -1.81 -24.03
N LYS A 3 3.22 -2.91 -23.42
CA LYS A 3 2.59 -3.55 -22.26
C LYS A 3 2.53 -2.56 -21.10
N GLU A 4 1.31 -2.28 -20.65
CA GLU A 4 1.04 -1.56 -19.42
C GLU A 4 1.68 -2.31 -18.24
N THR A 5 2.54 -1.66 -17.48
CA THR A 5 3.08 -2.13 -16.19
C THR A 5 2.01 -1.99 -15.09
N GLY A 6 0.85 -2.59 -15.32
CA GLY A 6 -0.19 -2.77 -14.31
C GLY A 6 0.05 -4.10 -13.61
N GLY A 7 0.59 -4.08 -12.38
CA GLY A 7 0.92 -5.29 -11.60
C GLY A 7 -0.11 -6.41 -11.80
N ASP A 8 0.36 -7.51 -12.40
CA ASP A 8 -0.49 -8.59 -12.90
C ASP A 8 -1.32 -9.16 -11.74
N ARG A 9 -2.64 -9.23 -11.96
CA ARG A 9 -3.54 -9.86 -11.00
C ARG A 9 -3.15 -11.32 -10.89
N LEU A 10 -2.80 -11.74 -9.68
CA LEU A 10 -2.52 -13.13 -9.42
C LEU A 10 -3.81 -13.94 -9.65
N SER A 11 -3.75 -14.93 -10.53
CA SER A 11 -4.89 -15.82 -10.75
C SER A 11 -5.29 -16.48 -9.42
N PHE A 12 -6.59 -16.73 -9.21
CA PHE A 12 -7.06 -17.35 -7.96
C PHE A 12 -6.33 -18.65 -7.62
N PRO A 13 -6.03 -19.57 -8.57
CA PRO A 13 -5.26 -20.79 -8.29
C PRO A 13 -3.81 -20.49 -7.84
N SER A 14 -3.14 -19.55 -8.50
CA SER A 14 -1.77 -19.16 -8.13
C SER A 14 -1.73 -18.47 -6.77
N TRP A 15 -2.74 -17.64 -6.47
CA TRP A 15 -2.91 -17.01 -5.16
C TRP A 15 -3.18 -18.04 -4.07
N LEU A 16 -4.07 -19.00 -4.33
CA LEU A 16 -4.42 -20.05 -3.38
C LEU A 16 -3.21 -20.94 -3.09
N GLY A 17 -2.42 -21.30 -4.12
CA GLY A 17 -1.19 -22.07 -3.95
C GLY A 17 -0.16 -21.34 -3.08
N LEU A 18 0.06 -20.05 -3.33
CA LEU A 18 0.95 -19.23 -2.49
C LEU A 18 0.40 -19.04 -1.07
N ALA A 19 -0.90 -18.84 -0.91
CA ALA A 19 -1.54 -18.72 0.40
C ALA A 19 -1.43 -20.02 1.20
N LEU A 20 -1.59 -21.18 0.57
CA LEU A 20 -1.34 -22.49 1.19
C LEU A 20 0.10 -22.63 1.64
N LEU A 21 1.06 -22.20 0.83
CA LEU A 21 2.48 -22.30 1.15
C LEU A 21 2.90 -21.35 2.30
N PHE A 22 2.41 -20.12 2.30
CA PHE A 22 2.78 -19.10 3.30
C PHE A 22 1.94 -19.12 4.58
N ILE A 23 0.69 -19.58 4.50
CA ILE A 23 -0.28 -19.54 5.60
C ILE A 23 -0.67 -20.96 6.02
N GLY A 24 -1.14 -21.77 5.07
CA GLY A 24 -1.66 -23.11 5.35
C GLY A 24 -0.62 -24.02 5.99
N LEU A 25 0.54 -24.17 5.37
CA LEU A 25 1.63 -25.04 5.83
C LEU A 25 2.14 -24.64 7.22
N PRO A 26 2.57 -23.38 7.46
CA PRO A 26 3.05 -22.96 8.78
C PRO A 26 2.00 -23.11 9.88
N THR A 27 0.75 -22.77 9.59
CA THR A 27 -0.35 -22.89 10.56
C THR A 27 -0.62 -24.36 10.88
N GLY A 28 -0.70 -25.23 9.86
CA GLY A 28 -0.95 -26.66 10.05
C GLY A 28 0.15 -27.37 10.85
N VAL A 29 1.42 -27.08 10.52
CA VAL A 29 2.58 -27.60 11.26
C VAL A 29 2.55 -27.14 12.72
N ALA A 30 2.26 -25.85 12.95
CA ALA A 30 2.17 -25.32 14.29
C ALA A 30 1.03 -25.92 15.12
N THR A 31 -0.13 -26.13 14.51
CA THR A 31 -1.26 -26.81 15.17
C THR A 31 -0.87 -28.21 15.59
N ALA A 32 -0.26 -28.98 14.69
CA ALA A 32 0.18 -30.34 14.98
C ALA A 32 1.19 -30.35 16.15
N ILE A 33 2.24 -29.53 16.09
CA ILE A 33 3.26 -29.50 17.15
C ILE A 33 2.65 -29.04 18.48
N SER A 34 1.88 -27.94 18.48
CA SER A 34 1.36 -27.33 19.70
C SER A 34 0.28 -28.16 20.38
N TYR A 35 -0.39 -29.04 19.63
CA TYR A 35 -1.38 -29.98 20.16
C TYR A 35 -0.74 -31.32 20.57
N TYR A 36 0.10 -31.92 19.72
CA TYR A 36 0.66 -33.24 20.01
C TYR A 36 1.73 -33.21 21.10
N MET A 37 2.51 -32.13 21.19
CA MET A 37 3.59 -32.03 22.17
C MET A 37 3.05 -32.08 23.62
N PRO A 38 2.00 -31.33 24.00
CA PRO A 38 1.42 -31.44 25.34
C PRO A 38 0.60 -32.72 25.57
N VAL A 39 -0.04 -33.28 24.53
CA VAL A 39 -0.77 -34.56 24.66
C VAL A 39 0.19 -35.72 24.94
N PHE A 40 1.27 -35.84 24.18
CA PHE A 40 2.16 -37.01 24.25
C PHE A 40 3.29 -36.88 25.27
N LEU A 41 3.87 -35.68 25.44
CA LEU A 41 4.98 -35.50 26.40
C LEU A 41 4.47 -35.18 27.79
N LEU A 42 3.49 -34.29 27.89
CA LEU A 42 3.01 -33.75 29.17
C LEU A 42 1.74 -34.45 29.68
N HIS A 43 1.15 -35.35 28.88
CA HIS A 43 -0.09 -36.07 29.20
C HIS A 43 -1.21 -35.12 29.68
N ASN A 44 -1.21 -33.88 29.17
CA ASN A 44 -2.10 -32.82 29.64
C ASN A 44 -3.01 -32.34 28.50
N PRO A 45 -4.21 -32.92 28.35
CA PRO A 45 -5.13 -32.60 27.26
C PRO A 45 -5.69 -31.18 27.36
N SER A 46 -5.83 -30.64 28.58
CA SER A 46 -6.28 -29.25 28.78
C SER A 46 -5.25 -28.26 28.22
N LEU A 47 -3.97 -28.45 28.54
CA LEU A 47 -2.88 -27.62 28.02
C LEU A 47 -2.75 -27.74 26.49
N ALA A 48 -2.94 -28.94 25.94
CA ALA A 48 -2.94 -29.18 24.50
C ALA A 48 -4.02 -28.39 23.76
N ASN A 49 -5.23 -28.31 24.32
CA ASN A 49 -6.30 -27.53 23.72
C ASN A 49 -5.99 -26.03 23.72
N TYR A 50 -5.43 -25.51 24.82
CA TYR A 50 -5.03 -24.10 24.89
C TYR A 50 -3.92 -23.78 23.88
N LEU A 51 -2.83 -24.54 23.88
CA LEU A 51 -1.70 -24.30 22.99
C LEU A 51 -2.02 -24.60 21.53
N GLY A 52 -2.76 -25.67 21.26
CA GLY A 52 -3.25 -26.05 19.94
C GLY A 52 -4.23 -25.03 19.34
N THR A 53 -4.78 -24.13 20.14
CA THR A 53 -5.64 -23.03 19.66
C THR A 53 -4.86 -21.72 19.54
N ILE A 54 -4.11 -21.32 20.57
CA ILE A 54 -3.45 -20.01 20.65
C ILE A 54 -2.29 -19.91 19.66
N VAL A 55 -1.44 -20.93 19.58
CA VAL A 55 -0.21 -20.89 18.76
C VAL A 55 -0.54 -20.81 17.26
N PRO A 56 -1.48 -21.61 16.72
CA PRO A 56 -1.85 -21.49 15.31
C PRO A 56 -2.51 -20.15 14.97
N LEU A 57 -3.30 -19.58 15.89
CA LEU A 57 -3.91 -18.27 15.70
C LEU A 57 -2.86 -17.17 15.53
N MET A 58 -1.83 -17.18 16.39
CA MET A 58 -0.72 -16.22 16.30
C MET A 58 0.07 -16.40 14.99
N ILE A 59 0.38 -17.64 14.63
CA ILE A 59 1.12 -17.94 13.41
C ILE A 59 0.32 -17.57 12.17
N PHE A 60 -0.99 -17.81 12.16
CA PHE A 60 -1.88 -17.39 11.09
C PHE A 60 -1.82 -15.87 10.86
N VAL A 61 -1.93 -15.07 11.94
CA VAL A 61 -1.86 -13.59 11.84
C VAL A 61 -0.50 -13.13 11.30
N ILE A 62 0.60 -13.72 11.78
CA ILE A 62 1.95 -13.41 11.31
C ILE A 62 2.09 -13.79 9.83
N SER A 63 1.72 -15.01 9.46
CA SER A 63 1.77 -15.54 8.10
C SER A 63 0.98 -14.68 7.12
N VAL A 64 -0.24 -14.26 7.47
CA VAL A 64 -1.06 -13.35 6.64
C VAL A 64 -0.35 -12.02 6.43
N THR A 65 0.29 -11.48 7.48
CA THR A 65 1.02 -10.21 7.40
C THR A 65 2.24 -10.32 6.48
N TYR A 66 3.04 -11.38 6.63
CA TYR A 66 4.18 -11.63 5.75
C TYR A 66 3.78 -11.92 4.31
N PHE A 67 2.70 -12.68 4.11
CA PHE A 67 2.18 -12.98 2.78
C PHE A 67 1.70 -11.71 2.05
N ASN A 68 0.96 -10.83 2.74
CA ASN A 68 0.56 -9.55 2.18
C ASN A 68 1.76 -8.66 1.83
N LYS A 69 2.80 -8.67 2.68
CA LYS A 69 4.05 -7.94 2.41
C LYS A 69 4.82 -8.51 1.22
N TYR A 70 4.86 -9.84 1.09
CA TYR A 70 5.46 -10.53 -0.05
C TYR A 70 4.76 -10.14 -1.36
N LEU A 71 3.43 -10.21 -1.39
CA LEU A 71 2.64 -9.78 -2.55
C LEU A 71 2.93 -8.33 -2.94
N GLN A 72 2.98 -7.41 -1.97
CA GLN A 72 3.32 -6.01 -2.22
C GLN A 72 4.72 -5.82 -2.80
N SER A 73 5.73 -6.51 -2.26
CA SER A 73 7.12 -6.42 -2.72
C SER A 73 7.33 -6.94 -4.15
N GLN A 74 6.48 -7.88 -4.59
CA GLN A 74 6.50 -8.44 -5.93
C GLN A 74 5.55 -7.72 -6.89
N GLY A 75 4.89 -6.63 -6.44
CA GLY A 75 3.89 -5.91 -7.24
C GLY A 75 2.62 -6.71 -7.52
N LEU A 76 2.42 -7.86 -6.85
CA LEU A 76 1.28 -8.76 -7.03
C LEU A 76 0.08 -8.29 -6.23
N LYS A 77 -1.11 -8.34 -6.83
CA LYS A 77 -2.36 -7.97 -6.18
C LYS A 77 -3.20 -9.20 -5.85
N SER A 78 -3.60 -9.32 -4.59
CA SER A 78 -4.54 -10.35 -4.14
C SER A 78 -5.88 -10.22 -4.88
N PRO A 79 -6.57 -11.33 -5.21
CA PRO A 79 -7.90 -11.30 -5.79
C PRO A 79 -8.95 -10.69 -4.83
N PHE A 80 -8.65 -10.64 -3.53
CA PHE A 80 -9.50 -10.06 -2.49
C PHE A 80 -9.15 -8.61 -2.14
N MET A 81 -8.08 -8.03 -2.71
CA MET A 81 -7.81 -6.60 -2.56
C MET A 81 -8.86 -5.81 -3.35
N ARG A 82 -9.73 -5.08 -2.63
CA ARG A 82 -10.64 -4.10 -3.24
C ARG A 82 -9.79 -3.06 -4.00
N ARG A 83 -10.10 -2.84 -5.28
CA ARG A 83 -9.61 -1.66 -6.00
C ARG A 83 -10.20 -0.43 -5.33
N THR A 84 -9.41 0.28 -4.53
CA THR A 84 -9.65 1.71 -4.32
C THR A 84 -9.10 2.43 -5.55
N SER A 85 -9.82 2.32 -6.68
CA SER A 85 -9.59 3.22 -7.80
C SER A 85 -10.21 4.56 -7.43
N VAL A 86 -9.46 5.36 -6.69
CA VAL A 86 -9.82 6.76 -6.52
C VAL A 86 -9.53 7.41 -7.86
N THR A 87 -10.53 8.02 -8.46
CA THR A 87 -10.31 8.91 -9.61
C THR A 87 -9.56 10.13 -9.09
N ILE A 88 -8.23 10.06 -9.12
CA ILE A 88 -7.36 11.16 -8.72
C ILE A 88 -7.25 12.08 -9.93
N SER A 89 -8.13 13.07 -9.96
CA SER A 89 -8.07 14.17 -10.91
C SER A 89 -8.55 15.44 -10.21
N PRO A 90 -7.70 16.47 -10.07
CA PRO A 90 -8.11 17.72 -9.46
C PRO A 90 -9.23 18.41 -10.24
N GLU A 91 -9.39 18.11 -11.53
CA GLU A 91 -10.50 18.60 -12.37
C GLU A 91 -11.84 17.96 -12.02
N SER A 92 -11.85 16.80 -11.35
CA SER A 92 -13.10 16.11 -11.02
C SER A 92 -13.97 16.90 -10.02
N GLY A 93 -13.37 17.84 -9.27
CA GLY A 93 -14.04 18.63 -8.24
C GLY A 93 -14.58 17.80 -7.06
N LYS A 94 -14.44 16.47 -7.09
CA LYS A 94 -14.93 15.58 -6.04
C LYS A 94 -13.86 15.44 -4.96
N PRO A 95 -14.17 15.75 -3.70
CA PRO A 95 -13.20 15.59 -2.63
C PRO A 95 -12.96 14.10 -2.33
N ILE A 96 -11.75 13.81 -1.87
CA ILE A 96 -11.28 12.52 -1.38
C ILE A 96 -11.33 12.55 0.15
N ASP A 97 -11.83 11.45 0.74
CA ASP A 97 -11.89 11.27 2.20
C ASP A 97 -10.50 11.43 2.84
N GLU A 98 -10.40 12.27 3.87
CA GLU A 98 -9.17 12.54 4.60
C GLU A 98 -8.60 11.28 5.25
N LYS A 99 -9.46 10.35 5.71
CA LYS A 99 -9.01 9.07 6.26
C LYS A 99 -8.21 8.27 5.24
N MET A 100 -8.58 8.39 3.97
CA MET A 100 -7.89 7.72 2.88
C MET A 100 -6.53 8.37 2.62
N ILE A 101 -6.47 9.70 2.56
CA ILE A 101 -5.20 10.44 2.37
C ILE A 101 -4.21 10.09 3.48
N LYS A 102 -4.64 10.10 4.75
CA LYS A 102 -3.81 9.70 5.90
C LYS A 102 -3.32 8.25 5.80
N GLY A 103 -4.13 7.35 5.26
CA GLY A 103 -3.72 5.97 4.98
C GLY A 103 -2.58 5.90 3.95
N PHE A 104 -2.64 6.71 2.89
CA PHE A 104 -1.56 6.80 1.89
C PHE A 104 -0.30 7.46 2.47
N GLU A 105 -0.42 8.51 3.28
CA GLU A 105 0.71 9.11 4.00
C GLU A 105 1.40 8.10 4.93
N ALA A 106 0.62 7.37 5.72
CA ALA A 106 1.14 6.32 6.59
C ALA A 106 1.84 5.20 5.81
N SER A 107 1.52 5.03 4.52
CA SER A 107 2.18 4.07 3.64
C SER A 107 3.54 4.56 3.11
N LEU A 108 3.80 5.87 3.13
CA LEU A 108 5.05 6.46 2.63
C LEU A 108 6.29 6.03 3.43
N LYS A 109 6.15 5.83 4.74
CA LYS A 109 7.27 5.36 5.60
C LYS A 109 7.81 3.99 5.21
N PHE A 110 7.05 3.23 4.41
CA PHE A 110 7.43 1.91 3.94
C PHE A 110 7.90 1.89 2.48
N ALA A 111 7.73 2.99 1.75
CA ALA A 111 8.08 3.08 0.34
C ALA A 111 9.55 3.45 0.17
N LYS A 112 10.23 2.78 -0.77
CA LYS A 112 11.64 3.01 -1.10
C LYS A 112 11.81 3.12 -2.59
N GLY A 113 12.87 3.80 -3.03
CA GLY A 113 13.19 3.92 -4.44
C GLY A 113 12.09 4.64 -5.23
N GLU A 114 11.90 4.16 -6.47
CA GLU A 114 10.89 4.66 -7.39
C GLU A 114 9.45 4.59 -6.85
N ASP A 115 9.13 3.57 -6.06
CA ASP A 115 7.81 3.43 -5.43
C ASP A 115 7.51 4.53 -4.42
N ARG A 116 8.54 5.10 -3.79
CA ARG A 116 8.39 6.26 -2.89
C ARG A 116 7.96 7.49 -3.68
N ILE A 117 8.61 7.74 -4.83
CA ILE A 117 8.29 8.87 -5.71
C ILE A 117 6.84 8.78 -6.19
N ARG A 118 6.43 7.61 -6.70
CA ARG A 118 5.06 7.38 -7.18
C ARG A 118 4.01 7.66 -6.11
N ARG A 119 4.25 7.23 -4.87
CA ARG A 119 3.33 7.47 -3.75
C ARG A 119 3.33 8.92 -3.28
N LEU A 120 4.48 9.60 -3.28
CA LEU A 120 4.55 11.04 -2.98
C LEU A 120 3.71 11.83 -3.98
N VAL A 121 3.86 11.56 -5.28
CA VAL A 121 3.06 12.19 -6.34
C VAL A 121 1.58 11.92 -6.15
N MET A 122 1.22 10.66 -5.83
CA MET A 122 -0.17 10.27 -5.61
C MET A 122 -0.80 11.05 -4.44
N VAL A 123 -0.10 11.16 -3.30
CA VAL A 123 -0.57 11.92 -2.14
C VAL A 123 -0.67 13.42 -2.46
N GLY A 124 0.32 13.98 -3.16
CA GLY A 124 0.30 15.38 -3.61
C GLY A 124 -0.91 15.68 -4.50
N MET A 125 -1.21 14.79 -5.45
CA MET A 125 -2.39 14.91 -6.31
C MET A 125 -3.72 14.83 -5.52
N MET A 126 -3.80 13.99 -4.48
CA MET A 126 -4.99 13.92 -3.62
C MET A 126 -5.21 15.22 -2.84
N TYR A 127 -4.13 15.78 -2.29
CA TYR A 127 -4.19 17.07 -1.61
C TYR A 127 -4.59 18.19 -2.57
N LEU A 128 -4.04 18.22 -3.78
CA LEU A 128 -4.40 19.19 -4.81
C LEU A 128 -5.87 19.08 -5.20
N GLN A 129 -6.39 17.87 -5.40
CA GLN A 129 -7.80 17.65 -5.69
C GLN A 129 -8.71 18.15 -4.56
N ASN A 130 -8.34 17.89 -3.31
CA ASN A 130 -9.06 18.42 -2.17
C ASN A 130 -8.95 19.95 -2.06
N ALA A 131 -7.79 20.53 -2.36
CA ALA A 131 -7.61 21.98 -2.39
C ALA A 131 -8.59 22.62 -3.40
N VAL A 132 -8.67 22.06 -4.60
CA VAL A 132 -9.58 22.52 -5.66
C VAL A 132 -11.05 22.34 -5.29
N ALA A 133 -11.40 21.22 -4.65
CA ALA A 133 -12.77 20.91 -4.25
C ALA A 133 -13.29 21.80 -3.10
N TYR A 134 -12.42 22.14 -2.14
CA TYR A 134 -12.78 22.92 -0.96
C TYR A 134 -12.35 24.39 -1.01
N ASP A 135 -11.66 24.81 -2.08
CA ASP A 135 -10.99 26.11 -2.17
C ASP A 135 -10.03 26.37 -1.00
N ASP A 136 -9.28 25.33 -0.61
CA ASP A 136 -8.46 25.28 0.59
C ASP A 136 -6.96 25.46 0.24
N LYS A 137 -6.40 26.62 0.60
CA LYS A 137 -5.00 26.96 0.36
C LYS A 137 -4.02 26.08 1.15
N ASP A 138 -4.37 25.63 2.35
CA ASP A 138 -3.46 24.81 3.16
C ASP A 138 -3.25 23.44 2.51
N ARG A 139 -4.30 22.89 1.91
CA ARG A 139 -4.19 21.64 1.11
C ARG A 139 -3.39 21.84 -0.17
N TYR A 140 -3.49 23.02 -0.79
CA TYR A 140 -2.64 23.36 -1.94
C TYR A 140 -1.16 23.41 -1.54
N LEU A 141 -0.84 24.05 -0.41
CA LEU A 141 0.54 24.11 0.11
C LEU A 141 1.06 22.71 0.45
N LYS A 142 0.25 21.84 1.07
CA LYS A 142 0.62 20.44 1.27
C LYS A 142 0.92 19.71 -0.05
N ALA A 143 0.12 19.93 -1.09
CA ALA A 143 0.41 19.32 -2.40
C ALA A 143 1.78 19.74 -2.94
N LYS A 144 2.17 21.02 -2.75
CA LYS A 144 3.51 21.52 -3.08
C LYS A 144 4.60 20.86 -2.24
N GLU A 145 4.40 20.69 -0.94
CA GLU A 145 5.36 19.99 -0.08
C GLU A 145 5.61 18.56 -0.58
N PHE A 146 4.56 17.82 -0.94
CA PHE A 146 4.70 16.48 -1.51
C PHE A 146 5.39 16.47 -2.87
N LEU A 147 5.18 17.49 -3.72
CA LEU A 147 5.93 17.67 -4.95
C LEU A 147 7.43 17.90 -4.67
N SER A 148 7.77 18.81 -3.75
CA SER A 148 9.15 19.09 -3.38
C SER A 148 9.88 17.85 -2.85
N LEU A 149 9.21 17.07 -2.00
CA LEU A 149 9.73 15.79 -1.51
C LEU A 149 9.95 14.79 -2.65
N ALA A 150 9.02 14.71 -3.62
CA ALA A 150 9.18 13.83 -4.78
C ALA A 150 10.38 14.24 -5.63
N GLU A 151 10.55 15.55 -5.88
CA GLU A 151 11.69 16.09 -6.63
C GLU A 151 13.03 15.84 -5.94
N GLU A 152 13.08 15.95 -4.61
CA GLU A 152 14.29 15.63 -3.83
C GLU A 152 14.71 14.17 -4.02
N VAL A 153 13.77 13.24 -3.94
CA VAL A 153 14.04 11.81 -4.17
C VAL A 153 14.45 11.57 -5.63
N VAL A 154 13.85 12.25 -6.61
CA VAL A 154 14.25 12.19 -8.04
C VAL A 154 15.65 12.74 -8.28
N ARG A 155 16.17 13.66 -7.44
CA ARG A 155 17.54 14.16 -7.55
C ARG A 155 18.55 13.19 -6.92
N GLY A 156 18.17 12.54 -5.82
CA GLY A 156 19.00 11.55 -5.13
C GLY A 156 19.05 10.18 -5.83
N GLU A 157 18.07 9.88 -6.67
CA GLU A 157 17.94 8.62 -7.39
C GLU A 157 17.83 8.86 -8.92
N SER A 158 18.04 7.83 -9.74
CA SER A 158 17.77 7.91 -11.19
C SER A 158 16.51 7.12 -11.55
N PRO A 159 15.30 7.67 -11.30
CA PRO A 159 14.05 6.96 -11.56
C PRO A 159 13.76 6.81 -13.05
N SER A 160 12.88 5.87 -13.39
CA SER A 160 12.43 5.66 -14.77
C SER A 160 11.79 6.92 -15.39
N PHE A 161 11.77 6.97 -16.72
CA PHE A 161 11.13 8.04 -17.48
C PHE A 161 9.65 8.21 -17.13
N GLU A 162 8.92 7.10 -16.94
CA GLU A 162 7.50 7.12 -16.53
C GLU A 162 7.31 7.84 -15.20
N THR A 163 8.18 7.56 -14.21
CA THR A 163 8.09 8.19 -12.90
C THR A 163 8.43 9.68 -12.96
N LYS A 164 9.36 10.10 -13.83
CA LYS A 164 9.63 11.53 -14.06
C LYS A 164 8.41 12.24 -14.66
N ILE A 165 7.69 11.61 -15.59
CA ILE A 165 6.45 12.17 -16.15
C ILE A 165 5.39 12.37 -15.07
N LEU A 166 5.27 11.43 -14.12
CA LEU A 166 4.30 11.58 -13.02
C LEU A 166 4.59 12.81 -12.15
N VAL A 167 5.87 13.06 -11.85
CA VAL A 167 6.30 14.23 -11.08
C VAL A 167 6.02 15.51 -11.87
N GLU A 168 6.36 15.53 -13.16
CA GLU A 168 6.11 16.69 -14.03
C GLU A 168 4.61 16.97 -14.21
N ASN A 169 3.77 15.93 -14.26
CA ASN A 169 2.31 16.07 -14.31
C ASN A 169 1.77 16.74 -13.04
N LEU A 170 2.22 16.31 -11.85
CA LEU A 170 1.84 16.98 -10.59
C LEU A 170 2.31 18.43 -10.57
N ARG A 171 3.55 18.70 -11.00
CA ARG A 171 4.09 20.07 -11.12
C ARG A 171 3.23 20.94 -12.02
N SER A 172 2.92 20.46 -13.23
CA SER A 172 2.08 21.16 -14.19
C SER A 172 0.68 21.47 -13.63
N LYS A 173 0.08 20.52 -12.91
CA LYS A 173 -1.23 20.72 -12.27
C LYS A 173 -1.17 21.72 -11.12
N ILE A 174 -0.13 21.67 -10.28
CA ILE A 174 0.08 22.67 -9.23
C ILE A 174 0.22 24.08 -9.82
N GLU A 175 0.98 24.21 -10.91
CA GLU A 175 1.16 25.49 -11.60
C GLU A 175 -0.15 26.01 -12.19
N THR A 176 -0.97 25.12 -12.77
CA THR A 176 -2.29 25.45 -13.30
C THR A 176 -3.19 26.12 -12.25
N TYR A 177 -3.10 25.71 -10.98
CA TYR A 177 -3.91 26.25 -9.89
C TYR A 177 -3.21 27.33 -9.06
N LYS A 178 -1.98 27.74 -9.41
CA LYS A 178 -1.16 28.71 -8.66
C LYS A 178 -1.89 30.02 -8.37
N TYR A 179 -2.51 30.60 -9.41
CA TYR A 179 -3.24 31.86 -9.29
C TYR A 179 -4.50 31.75 -8.43
N ARG A 180 -5.17 30.59 -8.44
CA ARG A 180 -6.39 30.36 -7.66
C ARG A 180 -6.14 30.45 -6.16
N PHE A 181 -4.97 30.00 -5.70
CA PHE A 181 -4.59 30.02 -4.29
C PHE A 181 -3.68 31.21 -3.91
N GLY A 182 -3.61 32.22 -4.79
CA GLY A 182 -2.94 33.49 -4.52
C GLY A 182 -1.42 33.41 -4.48
N GLU A 183 -0.82 32.46 -5.20
CA GLU A 183 0.63 32.46 -5.43
C GLU A 183 0.98 33.21 -6.71
N ARG A 184 2.04 34.03 -6.64
CA ARG A 184 2.58 34.83 -7.75
C ARG A 184 3.96 34.33 -8.16
#